data_AF-A0A060BUG9-F1
#
_entry.id   AF-A0A060BUG9-F1
#
_cell.length_a   1.000
_cell.length_b   1.000
_cell.length_c   1.000
_cell.angle_alpha   90.00
_cell.angle_beta   90.00
_cell.angle_gamma   90.00
#
_symmetry.space_group_name_H-M   'P 1'
#
loop_
_entity.id
_entity.type
_entity.pdbx_description
1 polymer ?
#
loop_
_entity_poly.entity_id
_entity_poly.type
_entity_poly.pdbx_seq_one_letter_code
_entity_poly.pdbx_strand_id
1 'polypeptide(L)' 'MGTLGDDQIITPAAVMKNARMWIRPRHLVIGHGNHPAVIDVMDDIAQLIKDRHLQPVHLGDLYTIS' A
#
# COMPACT_ATOMS: atom_id res chain seq x y z
N MET A 1 10.19 3.03 4.43
CA MET A 1 9.82 1.99 3.44
C MET A 1 9.00 0.94 4.15
N GLY A 2 7.87 0.54 3.58
CA GLY A 2 7.04 -0.57 4.08
C GLY A 2 6.67 -1.54 2.97
N THR A 3 6.07 -2.68 3.34
CA THR A 3 5.64 -3.72 2.40
C THR A 3 4.25 -4.23 2.80
N LEU A 4 3.46 -4.68 1.82
CA LEU A 4 2.23 -5.44 2.06
C LEU A 4 2.52 -6.91 2.44
N GLY A 5 3.76 -7.39 2.27
CA GLY A 5 4.21 -8.73 2.67
C GLY A 5 3.70 -9.85 1.75
N ASP A 6 3.28 -9.50 0.55
CA ASP A 6 2.73 -10.37 -0.49
C ASP A 6 3.82 -10.97 -1.41
N ASP A 7 5.08 -10.93 -0.97
CA ASP A 7 6.16 -11.78 -1.46
C ASP A 7 5.98 -13.27 -1.06
N GLN A 8 4.96 -13.54 -0.23
CA GLN A 8 4.54 -14.86 0.21
C GLN A 8 3.02 -15.02 0.06
N ILE A 9 2.54 -16.27 0.11
CA ILE A 9 1.10 -16.54 0.15
C ILE A 9 0.55 -16.08 1.50
N ILE A 10 -0.13 -14.94 1.49
CA ILE A 10 -0.78 -14.35 2.67
C ILE A 10 -2.26 -14.09 2.42
N THR A 11 -3.02 -13.99 3.51
CA THR A 11 -4.46 -13.71 3.43
C THR A 11 -4.73 -12.21 3.21
N PRO A 12 -5.91 -11.85 2.65
CA PRO A 12 -6.37 -10.46 2.59
C PRO A 12 -6.28 -9.71 3.93
N ALA A 13 -6.62 -10.39 5.03
CA ALA A 13 -6.54 -9.82 6.37
C ALA A 13 -5.09 -9.51 6.80
N ALA A 14 -4.12 -10.35 6.40
CA ALA A 14 -2.70 -10.11 6.65
C ALA A 14 -2.17 -8.92 5.82
N VAL A 15 -2.60 -8.80 4.56
CA VAL A 15 -2.32 -7.60 3.73
C VAL A 15 -2.83 -6.35 4.44
N MET A 16 -4.08 -6.34 4.90
CA MET A 16 -4.65 -5.18 5.60
C MET A 16 -3.98 -4.89 6.95
N LYS A 17 -3.47 -5.90 7.65
CA LYS A 17 -2.65 -5.70 8.86
C LYS A 17 -1.37 -4.93 8.50
N ASN A 18 -0.69 -5.33 7.44
CA ASN A 18 0.53 -4.67 6.96
C ASN A 18 0.24 -3.26 6.40
N ALA A 19 -0.85 -3.09 5.65
CA ALA A 19 -1.32 -1.79 5.17
C ALA A 19 -1.56 -0.81 6.33
N ARG A 20 -2.28 -1.24 7.38
CA ARG A 20 -2.49 -0.42 8.59
C ARG A 20 -1.17 -0.04 9.27
N MET A 21 -0.18 -0.92 9.27
CA MET A 21 1.14 -0.67 9.86
C MET A 21 1.94 0.37 9.06
N TRP A 22 1.93 0.26 7.73
CA TRP A 22 2.90 0.96 6.88
C TRP A 22 2.36 2.16 6.09
N ILE A 23 1.06 2.24 5.79
CA ILE A 23 0.46 3.36 5.06
C ILE A 23 0.36 4.59 5.97
N ARG A 24 1.47 5.32 6.09
CA ARG A 24 1.66 6.47 6.98
C ARG A 24 2.15 7.67 6.17
N PRO A 25 2.08 8.90 6.70
CA PRO A 25 2.62 10.07 6.01
C PRO A 25 4.05 9.83 5.51
N ARG A 26 4.33 10.18 4.26
CA ARG A 26 5.67 10.11 3.63
C ARG A 26 6.30 8.71 3.59
N HIS A 27 5.49 7.66 3.47
CA HIS A 27 5.99 6.29 3.32
C HIS A 27 5.76 5.76 1.92
N LEU A 28 6.81 5.20 1.30
CA LEU A 28 6.68 4.31 0.16
C LEU A 28 6.33 2.90 0.67
N VAL A 29 5.21 2.36 0.23
CA VAL A 29 4.74 1.00 0.54
C VAL A 29 4.67 0.22 -0.76
N ILE A 30 5.29 -0.96 -0.78
CA ILE A 30 5.36 -1.82 -1.96
C ILE A 30 4.40 -2.99 -1.80
N GLY A 31 3.71 -3.36 -2.88
CA GLY A 31 2.98 -4.60 -3.04
C GLY A 31 2.83 -4.94 -4.53
N HIS A 32 2.46 -6.18 -4.84
CA HIS A 32 2.32 -6.67 -6.20
C HIS A 32 0.86 -6.55 -6.66
N GLY A 33 0.61 -5.75 -7.70
CA GLY A 33 -0.72 -5.52 -8.27
C GLY A 33 -1.36 -6.73 -8.97
N ASN A 34 -0.73 -7.90 -8.89
CA ASN A 34 -1.21 -9.17 -9.43
C ASN A 34 -1.42 -10.24 -8.35
N HIS A 35 -1.12 -9.96 -7.07
CA HIS A 35 -1.33 -10.92 -6.00
C HIS A 35 -2.82 -10.92 -5.58
N PRO A 36 -3.55 -12.06 -5.60
CA PRO A 36 -4.99 -12.10 -5.34
C PRO A 36 -5.39 -11.45 -4.02
N ALA A 37 -4.66 -11.75 -2.94
CA ALA A 37 -4.96 -11.17 -1.63
C ALA A 37 -4.78 -9.64 -1.55
N VAL A 38 -3.99 -9.04 -2.45
CA VAL A 38 -3.85 -7.58 -2.56
C VAL A 38 -5.03 -7.02 -3.35
N ILE A 39 -5.40 -7.65 -4.47
CA ILE A 39 -6.53 -7.26 -5.31
C ILE A 39 -7.84 -7.24 -4.49
N ASP A 40 -8.06 -8.25 -3.66
CA ASP A 40 -9.26 -8.40 -2.83
C ASP A 40 -9.49 -7.25 -1.84
N VAL A 41 -8.44 -6.47 -1.51
CA VAL A 41 -8.50 -5.39 -0.49
C VAL A 41 -8.13 -4.02 -1.03
N MET A 42 -8.07 -3.85 -2.36
CA MET A 42 -7.70 -2.56 -2.97
C MET A 42 -8.64 -1.42 -2.54
N ASP A 43 -9.93 -1.69 -2.45
CA ASP A 43 -10.92 -0.70 -1.98
C ASP A 43 -10.73 -0.36 -0.50
N ASP A 44 -10.44 -1.35 0.35
CA ASP A 44 -10.15 -1.14 1.77
C ASP A 44 -8.86 -0.33 1.98
N ILE A 45 -7.84 -0.56 1.14
CA ILE A 45 -6.60 0.23 1.14
C ILE A 45 -6.92 1.68 0.73
N ALA A 46 -7.72 1.89 -0.30
CA ALA A 46 -8.13 3.22 -0.73
C ALA A 46 -8.93 3.94 0.37
N GLN A 47 -9.79 3.22 1.09
CA GLN A 47 -10.53 3.76 2.23
C GLN A 47 -9.60 4.12 3.39
N LEU A 48 -8.63 3.26 3.73
CA LEU A 48 -7.63 3.52 4.76
C LEU A 48 -6.82 4.79 4.49
N ILE A 49 -6.47 5.04 3.22
CA ILE A 49 -5.78 6.27 2.79
C ILE A 49 -6.67 7.50 3.05
N LYS A 50 -7.95 7.43 2.68
CA LYS A 50 -8.93 8.51 2.90
C LYS A 50 -9.15 8.78 4.39
N ASP A 51 -9.36 7.74 5.19
CA ASP A 51 -9.59 7.83 6.64
C ASP A 51 -8.41 8.47 7.37
N ARG A 52 -7.19 8.31 6.82
CA ARG A 52 -5.96 8.91 7.35
C ARG A 52 -5.66 10.30 6.77
N HIS A 53 -6.55 10.83 5.92
CA HIS A 53 -6.35 12.09 5.19
C HIS A 53 -5.01 12.14 4.44
N LEU A 54 -4.60 11.00 3.85
CA LEU A 54 -3.37 10.90 3.06
C LEU A 54 -3.66 11.19 1.60
N GLN A 55 -2.73 11.89 0.94
CA GLN A 55 -2.73 12.11 -0.49
C GLN A 55 -1.69 11.18 -1.13
N PRO A 56 -2.11 10.15 -1.90
CA PRO A 56 -1.18 9.39 -2.73
C PRO A 56 -0.54 10.31 -3.77
N VAL A 57 0.75 10.07 -4.04
CA VAL A 57 1.54 10.78 -5.04
C VAL A 57 2.25 9.75 -5.91
N HIS A 58 2.54 10.10 -7.16
CA HIS A 58 3.42 9.28 -7.99
C HIS A 58 4.88 9.55 -7.61
N LEU A 59 5.73 8.52 -7.68
CA LEU A 59 7.15 8.68 -7.39
C LEU A 59 7.81 9.71 -8.33
N GLY A 60 7.32 9.78 -9.58
CA GLY A 60 7.76 10.77 -10.57
C GLY A 60 7.40 12.22 -10.23
N ASP A 61 6.42 12.45 -9.34
CA ASP A 61 6.10 13.80 -8.85
C ASP A 61 7.17 14.31 -7.86
N LEU A 62 7.91 13.39 -7.24
CA LEU A 62 8.89 13.69 -6.19
C LEU A 62 10.34 13.66 -6.67
N TYR A 63 10.64 12.80 -7.63
CA TYR A 63 12.00 12.57 -8.11
C TYR A 63 12.07 12.80 -9.62
N THR A 64 12.73 13.88 -10.02
CA THR A 64 13.17 14.07 -11.40
C THR A 64 14.48 13.33 -11.63
N ILE A 65 14.58 12.58 -12.71
CA ILE A 65 15.86 12.01 -13.16
C ILE A 65 16.70 13.19 -13.66
N SER A 66 17.75 13.54 -12.91
CA SER A 66 18.77 14.52 -13.30
C SER A 66 19.84 13.88 -14.17
#